data_AF-A0A527FDA0-F1
#
_entry.id   AF-A0A527FDA0-F1
#
_cell.length_a   1.000
_cell.length_b   1.000
_cell.length_c   1.000
_cell.angle_alpha   90.00
_cell.angle_beta   90.00
_cell.angle_gamma   90.00
#
_symmetry.space_group_name_H-M   'P 1'
#
loop_
_entity.id
_entity.type
_entity.pdbx_description
1 polymer ?
#
loop_
_entity_poly.entity_id
_entity_poly.type
_entity_poly.pdbx_seq_one_letter_code
_entity_poly.pdbx_strand_id
1 'polypeptide(L)' 'GLRAGTPVVAGLFDVVASAVGSGVTRTGAASVIAGTWSINQVITDEPIRDQSIFMLSTFDRQRYLAIES' A
#
# COMPACT_ATOMS: atom_id res chain seq x y z
N GLY A 1 1.35 -31.23 -2.14
CA GLY A 1 1.27 -29.99 -2.93
C GLY A 1 -0.03 -29.28 -2.66
N LEU A 2 -0.24 -28.09 -3.22
CA LEU A 2 -1.52 -27.37 -3.15
C LEU A 2 -2.62 -28.16 -3.87
N ARG A 3 -3.88 -27.96 -3.47
CA ARG A 3 -5.04 -28.63 -4.09
C ARG A 3 -5.32 -28.02 -5.46
N ALA A 4 -5.80 -28.83 -6.41
CA ALA A 4 -6.36 -28.28 -7.65
C ALA A 4 -7.47 -27.28 -7.29
N GLY A 5 -7.44 -26.11 -7.91
CA GLY A 5 -8.34 -25.00 -7.59
C GLY A 5 -7.91 -24.10 -6.42
N THR A 6 -6.73 -24.29 -5.81
CA THR A 6 -6.20 -23.32 -4.85
C THR A 6 -6.05 -21.94 -5.54
N PRO A 7 -6.68 -20.87 -5.02
CA PRO A 7 -6.57 -19.55 -5.60
C PRO A 7 -5.13 -19.04 -5.57
N VAL A 8 -4.75 -18.33 -6.62
CA VAL A 8 -3.47 -17.62 -6.73
C VAL A 8 -3.78 -16.15 -6.98
N VAL A 9 -3.14 -15.28 -6.20
CA VAL A 9 -3.23 -13.82 -6.37
C VAL A 9 -1.92 -13.29 -6.93
N ALA A 10 -1.97 -12.19 -7.68
CA ALA A 10 -0.80 -11.57 -8.29
C ALA A 10 0.22 -11.05 -7.25
N GLY A 11 -0.18 -10.88 -6.00
CA GLY A 11 0.63 -10.31 -4.92
C GLY A 11 0.59 -8.79 -4.90
N LEU A 12 1.37 -8.19 -4.00
CA LEU A 12 1.51 -6.75 -3.80
C LEU A 12 3.00 -6.40 -3.73
N PHE A 13 3.35 -5.16 -4.05
CA PHE A 13 4.68 -4.63 -3.75
C PHE A 13 4.88 -4.65 -2.22
N ASP A 14 6.10 -4.87 -1.74
CA ASP A 14 6.38 -5.20 -0.34
C ASP A 14 5.90 -4.15 0.67
N VAL A 15 6.09 -2.86 0.38
CA VAL A 15 5.60 -1.77 1.23
C VAL A 15 4.08 -1.62 1.15
N VAL A 16 3.45 -1.99 0.03
CA VAL A 16 1.98 -2.03 -0.07
C VAL A 16 1.43 -3.20 0.74
N ALA A 17 2.07 -4.38 0.65
CA ALA A 17 1.76 -5.55 1.46
C ALA A 17 1.91 -5.24 2.95
N SER A 18 2.94 -4.47 3.33
CA SER A 18 3.21 -4.06 4.71
C SER A 18 2.11 -3.16 5.26
N ALA A 19 1.64 -2.17 4.48
CA ALA A 19 0.50 -1.34 4.86
C ALA A 19 -0.79 -2.17 5.07
N VAL A 20 -1.11 -3.07 4.14
CA VAL A 20 -2.28 -3.95 4.28
C VAL A 20 -2.12 -4.88 5.49
N GLY A 21 -0.95 -5.47 5.67
CA GLY A 21 -0.63 -6.39 6.77
C GLY A 21 -0.64 -5.73 8.14
N SER A 22 -0.38 -4.42 8.23
CA SER A 22 -0.49 -3.63 9.46
C SER A 22 -1.91 -3.14 9.77
N GLY A 23 -2.89 -3.47 8.91
CA GLY A 23 -4.30 -3.12 9.11
C GLY A 23 -4.73 -1.79 8.48
N VAL A 24 -3.85 -1.14 7.71
CA VAL A 24 -4.17 0.11 7.01
C VAL A 24 -5.06 -0.20 5.82
N THR A 25 -6.36 0.00 6.03
CA THR A 25 -7.42 -0.44 5.10
C THR A 25 -8.48 0.61 4.81
N ARG A 26 -8.47 1.73 5.55
CA ARG A 26 -9.43 2.85 5.41
C ARG A 26 -8.74 4.12 4.93
N THR A 27 -9.47 4.96 4.22
CA THR A 27 -8.99 6.29 3.84
C THR A 27 -8.56 7.08 5.08
N GLY A 28 -7.43 7.77 4.97
CA GLY A 28 -6.79 8.54 6.03
C GLY A 28 -6.01 7.70 7.05
N ALA A 29 -6.08 6.36 7.00
CA ALA A 29 -5.18 5.53 7.81
C ALA A 29 -3.78 5.53 7.21
N ALA A 30 -2.78 5.52 8.09
CA ALA A 30 -1.38 5.59 7.73
C ALA A 30 -0.59 4.36 8.20
N SER A 31 0.39 3.95 7.40
CA SER A 31 1.42 2.96 7.74
C SER A 31 2.76 3.67 7.80
N VAL A 32 3.55 3.39 8.83
CA VAL A 32 4.91 3.90 8.98
C VAL A 32 5.84 2.72 9.17
N ILE A 33 6.80 2.58 8.26
CA ILE A 33 7.89 1.61 8.39
C ILE A 33 9.11 2.38 8.90
N ALA A 34 9.46 2.17 10.16
CA ALA A 34 10.59 2.84 10.80
C ALA A 34 11.87 1.99 10.66
N GLY A 35 12.92 2.55 10.05
CA GLY A 35 14.22 1.92 9.87
C GLY A 35 15.27 2.93 9.40
N THR A 36 16.36 2.46 8.78
CA THR A 36 17.37 3.35 8.15
C THR A 36 16.73 4.26 7.11
N TRP A 37 15.70 3.75 6.43
CA TRP A 37 14.82 4.49 5.55
C TRP A 37 13.44 4.50 6.19
N SER A 38 12.80 5.67 6.25
CA SER A 38 11.44 5.83 6.76
C SER A 38 10.49 5.79 5.57
N ILE A 39 9.49 4.91 5.60
CA ILE A 39 8.47 4.85 4.54
C ILE A 39 7.12 5.19 5.17
N ASN A 40 6.55 6.32 4.77
CA ASN A 40 5.26 6.78 5.27
C ASN A 40 4.21 6.67 4.17
N GLN A 41 3.08 6.04 4.50
CA GLN A 41 2.08 5.68 3.51
C GLN A 41 0.69 6.02 4.02
N VAL A 42 -0.19 6.58 3.18
CA VAL A 42 -1.57 6.92 3.54
C VAL A 42 -2.54 6.53 2.43
N ILE A 43 -3.71 6.00 2.80
CA ILE A 43 -4.78 5.72 1.84
C ILE A 43 -5.55 7.02 1.55
N THR A 44 -5.69 7.36 0.27
CA THR A 44 -6.41 8.54 -0.22
C THR A 44 -7.52 8.15 -1.19
N ASP A 45 -8.59 8.94 -1.24
CA ASP A 45 -9.70 8.74 -2.18
C ASP A 45 -9.36 9.24 -3.59
N GLU A 46 -8.36 10.12 -3.70
CA GLU A 46 -7.88 10.68 -4.96
C GLU A 46 -6.36 10.51 -5.09
N PRO A 47 -5.84 10.39 -6.32
CA PRO A 47 -4.41 10.26 -6.53
C PRO A 47 -3.68 11.56 -6.22
N ILE A 48 -2.71 11.52 -5.31
CA ILE A 48 -1.91 12.69 -4.94
C ILE A 48 -0.84 12.95 -6.02
N ARG A 49 -0.75 14.20 -6.49
CA ARG A 49 0.21 14.66 -7.52
C ARG A 49 1.19 15.68 -6.97
N ASP A 50 1.77 15.37 -5.81
CA ASP A 50 2.79 16.20 -5.18
C ASP A 50 4.19 15.63 -5.45
N GLN A 51 5.19 16.50 -5.65
CA GLN A 51 6.57 16.08 -5.94
C GLN A 51 7.27 15.40 -4.76
N SER A 52 6.75 15.58 -3.54
CA SER A 52 7.22 14.87 -2.35
C SER A 52 6.81 13.39 -2.31
N ILE A 53 5.83 12.98 -3.12
CA ILE A 53 5.40 11.59 -3.19
C ILE A 53 6.39 10.78 -4.02
N PHE A 54 7.06 9.84 -3.36
CA PHE A 54 7.99 8.91 -4.00
C PHE A 54 7.26 7.92 -4.92
N MET A 55 6.11 7.40 -4.47
CA MET A 55 5.36 6.39 -5.22
C MET A 55 3.86 6.50 -4.95
N LEU A 56 3.06 6.21 -5.98
CA LEU A 56 1.61 6.07 -5.86
C LEU A 56 1.21 4.66 -6.35
N SER A 57 0.42 3.96 -5.55
CA SER A 57 -0.14 2.65 -5.91
C SER A 57 -1.67 2.69 -5.84
N THR A 58 -2.36 1.93 -6.68
CA THR A 58 -3.79 1.68 -6.48
C THR A 58 -3.97 0.76 -5.27
N PHE A 59 -4.82 1.14 -4.33
CA PHE A 59 -5.14 0.31 -3.17
C PHE A 59 -6.31 -0.63 -3.48
N ASP A 60 -7.39 -0.06 -4.03
CA ASP A 60 -8.52 -0.79 -4.58
C ASP A 60 -9.07 -0.08 -5.82
N ARG A 61 -10.33 -0.36 -6.20
CA ARG A 61 -10.95 0.24 -7.38
C ARG A 61 -11.18 1.75 -7.29
N GLN A 62 -11.19 2.31 -6.09
CA GLN A 62 -11.57 3.70 -5.83
C GLN A 62 -10.50 4.49 -5.10
N ARG A 63 -9.54 3.82 -4.45
CA ARG A 63 -8.59 4.44 -3.54
C ARG A 63 -7.15 4.16 -3.92
N TYR A 64 -6.27 5.01 -3.43
CA TYR A 64 -4.84 5.01 -3.71
C TYR A 64 -4.06 4.93 -2.41
N LEU A 65 -2.86 4.38 -2.47
CA LEU A 65 -1.87 4.43 -1.40
C LEU A 65 -0.75 5.36 -1.86
N ALA A 66 -0.68 6.55 -1.26
CA ALA A 66 0.39 7.51 -1.46
C ALA A 66 1.55 7.16 -0.53
N ILE A 67 2.77 7.13 -1.06
CA ILE A 67 3.98 6.69 -0.37
C ILE A 67 5.03 7.77 -0.50
N GLU A 68 5.55 8.22 0.64
CA GLU A 68 6.76 9.04 0.71
C GLU A 68 7.89 8.26 1.41
N SER A 69 9.14 8.61 1.10
CA SER A 69 10.35 7.96 1.61
C SER A 69 11.54 8.91 1.66
#